data_AF-A0A8B8DTJ1-F1
#
_entry.id   AF-A0A8B8DTJ1-F1
#
_cell.length_a   1.000
_cell.length_b   1.000
_cell.length_c   1.000
_cell.angle_alpha   90.00
_cell.angle_beta   90.00
_cell.angle_gamma   90.00
#
_symmetry.space_group_name_H-M   'P 1'
#
loop_
_entity.id
_entity.type
_entity.pdbx_description
1 polymer ?
#
loop_
_entity_poly.entity_id
_entity_poly.type
_entity_poly.pdbx_seq_one_letter_code
_entity_poly.pdbx_strand_id
1 'polypeptide(L)'
;MCFDTIRQMWFKPPEPALLNTNPPAMDRYFARPICLWMPKKLWKVRLTCPGKDCKGQELTSAGIYRTLRRVLSLSRFYYLATEYLECSKCKRKLCSWNQDLLDQLDVGRRTQFPCILTRLKACDLEVVKLLRHRGLGNSVSRLRQNLAEVHGEDMLKRTAHYLSDCQTFSAAHKKGLVDKSHFPPPPTPQSAILSLDEHGLQS
;
A
#
# COMPACT_ATOMS: atom_id res chain seq x y z
N MET A 1 1.07 19.47 3.13
CA MET A 1 2.37 18.77 3.09
C MET A 1 3.13 19.23 1.86
N CYS A 2 4.29 19.84 2.03
CA CYS A 2 5.17 20.22 0.93
C CYS A 2 6.01 19.00 0.54
N PHE A 3 5.93 18.54 -0.71
CA PHE A 3 6.56 17.29 -1.18
C PHE A 3 7.96 17.51 -1.78
N ASP A 4 8.64 18.61 -1.42
CA ASP A 4 9.90 19.01 -2.04
C ASP A 4 11.11 18.22 -1.52
N THR A 5 10.96 17.47 -0.43
CA THR A 5 12.01 16.70 0.25
C THR A 5 11.68 15.23 0.46
N ILE A 6 10.97 14.58 -0.48
CA ILE A 6 10.78 13.11 -0.41
C ILE A 6 12.12 12.41 -0.64
N ARG A 7 12.62 11.72 0.40
CA ARG A 7 13.91 10.98 0.37
C ARG A 7 13.78 9.47 0.48
N GLN A 8 12.57 8.97 0.75
CA GLN A 8 12.31 7.54 0.90
C GLN A 8 11.05 7.14 0.15
N MET A 9 11.06 5.91 -0.36
CA MET A 9 9.93 5.33 -1.09
C MET A 9 8.92 4.67 -0.15
N TRP A 10 9.38 4.00 0.90
CA TRP A 10 8.52 3.27 1.84
C TRP A 10 8.35 4.02 3.15
N PHE A 11 7.10 4.18 3.56
CA PHE A 11 6.70 4.74 4.85
C PHE A 11 5.99 3.65 5.64
N LYS A 12 6.60 3.22 6.75
CA LYS A 12 6.00 2.23 7.64
C LYS A 12 5.22 2.96 8.75
N PRO A 13 4.07 2.42 9.18
CA PRO A 13 3.38 2.95 10.34
C PRO A 13 4.25 2.78 11.60
N PRO A 14 4.11 3.65 12.60
CA PRO A 14 4.75 3.43 13.89
C PRO A 14 4.21 2.14 14.51
N GLU A 15 5.09 1.30 15.04
CA GLU A 15 4.67 0.13 15.81
C GLU A 15 4.19 0.57 17.21
N PRO A 16 3.24 -0.16 17.82
CA PRO A 16 2.80 0.12 19.18
C PRO A 16 3.97 -0.05 20.17
N ALA A 17 4.07 0.85 21.14
CA ALA A 17 5.13 0.78 22.15
C ALA A 17 4.86 -0.39 23.10
N LEU A 18 5.92 -1.04 23.59
CA LEU A 18 5.80 -2.08 24.62
C LEU A 18 5.23 -1.53 25.94
N LEU A 19 5.46 -0.24 26.19
CA LEU A 19 4.91 0.50 27.31
C LEU A 19 4.24 1.75 26.75
N ASN A 20 2.92 1.76 26.80
CA ASN A 20 2.12 2.88 26.32
C ASN A 20 1.95 3.91 27.45
N THR A 21 2.52 5.10 27.27
CA THR A 21 2.29 6.25 28.16
C THR A 21 1.05 7.05 27.77
N ASN A 22 0.55 6.85 26.56
CA ASN A 22 -0.63 7.50 26.02
C ASN A 22 -1.70 6.45 25.70
N PRO A 23 -3.00 6.83 25.73
CA PRO A 23 -4.08 5.93 25.34
C PRO A 23 -3.84 5.30 23.96
N PRO A 24 -4.16 4.01 23.76
CA PRO A 24 -4.00 3.32 22.49
C PRO A 24 -4.70 4.02 21.33
N ALA A 25 -3.94 4.34 20.28
CA ALA A 25 -4.45 4.94 19.06
C ALA A 25 -4.50 3.88 17.94
N MET A 26 -5.63 3.79 17.23
CA MET A 26 -5.90 2.76 16.22
C MET A 26 -4.86 2.68 15.11
N ASP A 27 -4.36 3.84 14.68
CA ASP A 27 -3.36 3.94 13.61
C ASP A 27 -2.06 3.22 13.97
N ARG A 28 -1.66 3.18 15.25
CA ARG A 28 -0.47 2.44 15.70
C ARG A 28 -0.59 0.93 15.51
N TYR A 29 -1.80 0.38 15.58
CA TYR A 29 -2.01 -1.07 15.47
C TYR A 29 -2.41 -1.48 14.07
N PHE A 30 -3.23 -0.68 13.39
CA PHE A 30 -3.93 -1.08 12.16
C PHE A 30 -3.54 -0.28 10.92
N ALA A 31 -2.71 0.77 11.03
CA ALA A 31 -2.22 1.45 9.84
C ALA A 31 -1.35 0.51 8.99
N ARG A 32 -1.32 0.82 7.70
CA ARG A 32 -0.64 0.01 6.69
C ARG A 32 0.51 0.80 6.08
N PRO A 33 1.60 0.13 5.65
CA PRO A 33 2.67 0.80 4.94
C PRO A 33 2.18 1.52 3.68
N ILE A 34 2.89 2.59 3.30
CA ILE A 34 2.67 3.32 2.05
C ILE A 34 3.95 3.23 1.21
N CYS A 35 3.82 2.75 -0.02
CA CYS A 35 4.80 2.91 -1.09
C CYS A 35 4.49 4.20 -1.85
N LEU A 36 5.42 5.14 -1.85
CA LEU A 36 5.32 6.40 -2.57
C LEU A 36 6.16 6.33 -3.85
N TRP A 37 5.53 6.01 -4.97
CA TRP A 37 6.18 5.92 -6.28
C TRP A 37 6.19 7.28 -6.99
N MET A 38 7.28 8.03 -6.78
CA MET A 38 7.50 9.35 -7.38
C MET A 38 8.91 9.45 -7.97
N PRO A 39 9.23 8.70 -9.05
CA PRO A 39 10.57 8.62 -9.61
C PRO A 39 11.20 9.98 -9.94
N LYS A 40 10.45 10.97 -10.47
CA LYS A 40 11.01 12.31 -10.74
C LYS A 40 11.44 13.00 -9.45
N LYS A 41 10.67 12.85 -8.37
CA LYS A 41 11.01 13.49 -7.09
C LYS A 41 12.12 12.77 -6.33
N LEU A 42 12.06 11.44 -6.31
CA LEU A 42 12.99 10.55 -5.60
C LEU A 42 14.38 10.54 -6.24
N TRP A 43 14.45 10.50 -7.57
CA TRP A 43 15.70 10.27 -8.29
C TRP A 43 16.07 11.35 -9.30
N LYS A 44 15.25 12.41 -9.43
CA LYS A 44 15.48 13.51 -10.39
C LYS A 44 15.64 13.02 -11.84
N VAL A 45 14.99 11.90 -12.18
CA VAL A 45 15.02 11.35 -13.54
C VAL A 45 14.21 12.20 -14.52
N ARG A 46 14.66 12.22 -15.77
CA ARG A 46 13.92 12.81 -16.89
C ARG A 46 12.96 11.75 -17.45
N LEU A 47 11.67 12.07 -17.47
CA LEU A 47 10.62 11.24 -18.05
C LEU A 47 9.95 12.01 -19.18
N THR A 48 9.75 11.34 -20.31
CA THR A 48 9.26 11.94 -21.55
C THR A 48 7.92 11.34 -21.95
N CYS A 49 7.12 12.12 -22.66
CA CYS A 49 5.79 11.72 -23.07
C CYS A 49 5.86 10.62 -24.16
N PRO A 50 5.17 9.48 -23.99
CA PRO A 50 5.15 8.40 -24.98
C PRO A 50 4.27 8.71 -26.19
N GLY A 51 3.55 9.83 -26.21
CA GLY A 51 2.73 10.22 -27.36
C GLY A 51 3.60 10.43 -28.60
N LYS A 52 3.26 9.78 -29.72
CA LYS A 52 4.03 9.82 -30.98
C LYS A 52 4.31 11.26 -31.45
N ASP A 53 3.30 12.12 -31.41
CA ASP A 53 3.44 13.52 -31.83
C ASP A 53 4.17 14.39 -30.80
N CYS A 54 4.44 13.89 -29.60
CA CYS A 54 5.07 14.64 -28.54
C CYS A 54 6.60 14.72 -28.67
N LYS A 55 7.22 13.91 -29.55
CA LYS A 55 8.67 13.93 -29.84
C LYS A 55 9.55 13.95 -28.58
N GLY A 56 9.19 13.15 -27.57
CA GLY A 56 9.93 13.09 -26.31
C GLY A 56 9.79 14.32 -25.42
N GLN A 57 8.70 15.10 -25.55
CA GLN A 57 8.39 16.22 -24.67
C GLN A 57 8.52 15.78 -23.20
N GLU A 58 9.32 16.50 -22.43
CA GLU A 58 9.48 16.20 -21.02
C GLU A 58 8.19 16.41 -20.25
N LEU A 59 7.86 15.44 -19.39
CA LEU A 59 6.71 15.49 -18.51
C LEU A 59 7.04 16.29 -17.24
N THR A 60 6.11 17.15 -16.84
CA THR A 60 6.19 17.94 -15.60
C THR A 60 5.34 17.31 -14.49
N SER A 61 5.67 17.60 -13.24
CA SER A 61 4.87 17.12 -12.10
C SER A 61 3.50 17.81 -12.07
N ALA A 62 2.43 17.03 -11.97
CA ALA A 62 1.04 17.48 -11.88
C ALA A 62 0.38 17.06 -10.53
N GLY A 63 1.20 16.83 -9.51
CA GLY A 63 0.75 16.48 -8.16
C GLY A 63 0.72 14.97 -7.91
N ILE A 64 -0.05 14.56 -6.90
CA ILE A 64 -0.21 13.14 -6.53
C ILE A 64 -1.50 12.62 -7.16
N TYR A 65 -1.44 11.39 -7.67
CA TYR A 65 -2.63 10.70 -8.14
C TYR A 65 -3.64 10.55 -7.01
N ARG A 66 -4.88 10.98 -7.25
CA ARG A 66 -5.93 11.07 -6.22
C ARG A 66 -6.29 9.72 -5.59
N THR A 67 -6.07 8.62 -6.30
CA THR A 67 -6.44 7.29 -5.83
C THR A 67 -5.23 6.56 -5.26
N LEU A 68 -5.26 6.28 -3.96
CA LEU A 68 -4.36 5.31 -3.34
C LEU A 68 -4.75 3.90 -3.77
N ARG A 69 -3.78 3.15 -4.30
CA ARG A 69 -4.00 1.76 -4.73
C ARG A 69 -3.73 0.84 -3.55
N ARG A 70 -4.72 0.04 -3.16
CA ARG A 70 -4.53 -1.01 -2.15
C ARG A 70 -3.88 -2.23 -2.84
N VAL A 71 -2.67 -2.59 -2.41
CA VAL A 71 -1.87 -3.66 -3.02
C VAL A 71 -1.90 -4.90 -2.14
N LEU A 72 -2.31 -6.04 -2.72
CA LEU A 72 -2.24 -7.35 -2.07
C LEU A 72 -0.78 -7.79 -1.92
N SER A 73 -0.35 -8.13 -0.71
CA SER A 73 1.00 -8.64 -0.43
C SER A 73 0.93 -9.89 0.45
N LEU A 74 2.07 -10.54 0.69
CA LEU A 74 2.15 -11.80 1.44
C LEU A 74 1.69 -11.66 2.89
N SER A 75 2.12 -10.60 3.57
CA SER A 75 1.87 -10.41 5.01
C SER A 75 0.63 -9.55 5.28
N ARG A 76 0.56 -8.37 4.67
CA ARG A 76 -0.58 -7.44 4.79
C ARG A 76 -0.68 -6.54 3.58
N PHE A 77 -1.87 -6.03 3.31
CA PHE A 77 -2.02 -4.98 2.30
C PHE A 77 -1.17 -3.74 2.63
N TYR A 78 -0.67 -3.08 1.60
CA TYR A 78 -0.11 -1.73 1.68
C TYR A 78 -0.79 -0.80 0.67
N TYR A 79 -0.55 0.50 0.80
CA TYR A 79 -1.04 1.49 -0.15
C TYR A 79 0.07 1.93 -1.09
N LEU A 80 -0.22 2.04 -2.37
CA LEU A 80 0.63 2.70 -3.35
C LEU A 80 0.05 4.09 -3.65
N ALA A 81 0.83 5.11 -3.34
CA ALA A 81 0.67 6.48 -3.80
C ALA A 81 1.63 6.72 -4.97
N THR A 82 1.24 7.55 -5.93
CA THR A 82 2.09 7.83 -7.09
C THR A 82 1.99 9.26 -7.56
N GLU A 83 3.05 9.80 -8.15
CA GLU A 83 2.96 11.11 -8.81
C GLU A 83 2.20 11.01 -10.13
N TYR A 84 1.46 12.08 -10.42
CA TYR A 84 0.94 12.38 -11.73
C TYR A 84 1.91 13.28 -12.48
N LEU A 85 2.11 12.94 -13.75
CA LEU A 85 2.96 13.66 -14.68
C LEU A 85 2.11 14.17 -15.84
N GLU A 86 2.37 15.37 -16.31
CA GLU A 86 1.62 16.01 -17.39
C GLU A 86 2.54 16.39 -18.54
N CYS A 87 2.06 16.11 -19.76
CA CYS A 87 2.73 16.58 -20.97
C CYS A 87 2.22 17.98 -21.30
N SER A 88 3.13 18.96 -21.39
CA SER A 88 2.78 20.32 -21.77
C SER A 88 2.21 20.44 -23.19
N LYS A 89 2.56 19.51 -24.08
CA LYS A 89 2.15 19.50 -25.49
C LYS A 89 0.78 18.88 -25.73
N CYS A 90 0.57 17.62 -25.34
CA CYS A 90 -0.71 16.93 -25.57
C CYS A 90 -1.69 17.01 -24.38
N LYS A 91 -1.29 17.66 -23.28
CA LYS A 91 -2.07 17.83 -22.03
C LYS A 91 -2.47 16.52 -21.33
N ARG A 92 -1.97 15.38 -21.79
CA ARG A 92 -2.25 14.07 -21.18
C ARG A 92 -1.56 13.98 -19.82
N LYS A 93 -2.31 13.48 -18.84
CA LYS A 93 -1.80 13.10 -17.52
C LYS A 93 -1.53 11.61 -17.45
N LEU A 94 -0.38 11.24 -16.90
CA LEU A 94 0.09 9.87 -16.77
C LEU A 94 0.49 9.62 -15.32
N CYS A 95 0.05 8.49 -14.76
CA CYS A 95 0.64 7.98 -13.52
C CYS A 95 2.08 7.56 -13.80
N SER A 96 3.01 7.83 -12.88
CA SER A 96 4.40 7.40 -13.02
C SER A 96 4.62 5.87 -12.95
N TRP A 97 3.58 5.08 -12.64
CA TRP A 97 3.58 3.62 -12.80
C TRP A 97 3.18 3.15 -14.20
N ASN A 98 2.81 4.05 -15.12
CA ASN A 98 2.52 3.70 -16.51
C ASN A 98 3.72 2.96 -17.13
N GLN A 99 3.47 1.86 -17.86
CA GLN A 99 4.53 1.00 -18.35
C GLN A 99 5.54 1.72 -19.25
N ASP A 100 5.07 2.60 -20.15
CA ASP A 100 5.96 3.40 -21.02
C ASP A 100 6.89 4.33 -20.24
N LEU A 101 6.51 4.70 -19.01
CA LEU A 101 7.34 5.53 -18.12
C LEU A 101 8.26 4.67 -17.26
N LEU A 102 7.82 3.50 -16.81
CA LEU A 102 8.67 2.53 -16.12
C LEU A 102 9.81 2.06 -17.04
N ASP A 103 9.53 1.88 -18.33
CA ASP A 103 10.49 1.43 -19.34
C ASP A 103 11.55 2.48 -19.69
N GLN A 104 11.35 3.74 -19.29
CA GLN A 104 12.36 4.80 -19.40
C GLN A 104 13.36 4.81 -18.23
N LEU A 105 13.03 4.17 -17.10
CA LEU A 105 13.93 4.06 -15.95
C LEU A 105 15.04 3.05 -16.25
N ASP A 106 16.22 3.22 -15.67
CA ASP A 106 17.23 2.16 -15.66
C ASP A 106 16.72 0.94 -14.87
N VAL A 107 17.38 -0.21 -15.09
CA VAL A 107 17.00 -1.48 -14.49
C VAL A 107 16.93 -1.37 -12.96
N GLY A 108 17.92 -0.74 -12.31
CA GLY A 108 17.99 -0.66 -10.84
C GLY A 108 16.84 0.14 -10.22
N ARG A 109 16.41 1.22 -10.86
CA ARG A 109 15.24 2.00 -10.42
C ARG A 109 13.94 1.30 -10.77
N ARG A 110 13.83 0.72 -11.97
CA ARG A 110 12.64 -0.02 -12.41
C ARG A 110 12.33 -1.22 -11.50
N THR A 111 13.35 -1.96 -11.09
CA THR A 111 13.21 -3.13 -10.20
C THR A 111 12.74 -2.78 -8.80
N GLN A 112 12.78 -1.50 -8.40
CA GLN A 112 12.23 -1.06 -7.11
C GLN A 112 10.71 -0.91 -7.14
N PHE A 113 10.08 -0.90 -8.31
CA PHE A 113 8.62 -0.86 -8.41
C PHE A 113 8.01 -2.20 -7.94
N PRO A 114 7.17 -2.21 -6.88
CA PRO A 114 6.93 -3.45 -6.14
C PRO A 114 5.73 -4.26 -6.62
N CYS A 115 4.92 -3.76 -7.56
CA CYS A 115 3.64 -4.38 -7.85
C CYS A 115 3.22 -4.30 -9.32
N ILE A 116 2.28 -5.17 -9.70
CA ILE A 116 1.55 -5.11 -10.97
C ILE A 116 0.18 -4.51 -10.70
N LEU A 117 -0.25 -3.62 -11.59
CA LEU A 117 -1.55 -2.96 -11.50
C LEU A 117 -2.42 -3.28 -12.70
N THR A 118 -3.71 -3.46 -12.42
CA THR A 118 -4.77 -3.39 -13.44
C THR A 118 -5.62 -2.16 -13.21
N ARG A 119 -6.70 -1.96 -13.97
CA ARG A 119 -7.67 -0.87 -13.72
C ARG A 119 -8.20 -0.89 -12.28
N LEU A 120 -8.47 -2.07 -11.73
CA LEU A 120 -9.21 -2.22 -10.46
C LEU A 120 -8.38 -2.79 -9.30
N LYS A 121 -7.32 -3.54 -9.59
CA LYS A 121 -6.57 -4.29 -8.57
C LYS A 121 -5.08 -3.96 -8.66
N ALA A 122 -4.36 -4.29 -7.59
CA ALA A 122 -2.91 -4.22 -7.55
C ALA A 122 -2.39 -5.38 -6.71
N CYS A 123 -1.32 -6.02 -7.17
CA CYS A 123 -0.76 -7.22 -6.57
C CYS A 123 0.76 -7.09 -6.50
N ASP A 124 1.33 -7.35 -5.33
CA ASP A 124 2.76 -7.33 -5.09
C ASP A 124 3.47 -8.39 -5.95
N LEU A 125 4.65 -8.04 -6.47
CA LEU A 125 5.45 -8.94 -7.29
C LEU A 125 5.85 -10.22 -6.54
N GLU A 126 6.00 -10.20 -5.21
CA GLU A 126 6.27 -11.41 -4.42
C GLU A 126 5.10 -12.39 -4.46
N VAL A 127 3.87 -11.90 -4.40
CA VAL A 127 2.67 -12.75 -4.58
C VAL A 127 2.63 -13.32 -5.99
N VAL A 128 2.95 -12.50 -7.00
CA VAL A 128 3.01 -12.94 -8.39
C VAL A 128 4.10 -13.99 -8.62
N LYS A 129 5.26 -13.87 -7.96
CA LYS A 129 6.34 -14.87 -8.04
C LYS A 129 5.88 -16.24 -7.55
N LEU A 130 5.10 -16.29 -6.47
CA LEU A 130 4.51 -17.55 -6.00
C LEU A 130 3.59 -18.19 -7.05
N LEU A 131 2.84 -17.39 -7.81
CA LEU A 131 1.98 -17.89 -8.90
C LEU A 131 2.76 -18.41 -10.12
N ARG A 132 3.99 -17.93 -10.34
CA ARG A 132 4.81 -18.39 -11.49
C ARG A 132 5.34 -19.81 -11.29
N HIS A 133 5.46 -20.28 -10.04
CA HIS A 133 5.97 -21.60 -9.74
C HIS A 133 4.90 -22.66 -10.03
N ARG A 134 4.81 -23.15 -11.27
CA ARG A 134 3.83 -24.18 -11.64
C ARG A 134 4.28 -25.53 -11.09
N GLY A 135 3.63 -25.98 -10.02
CA GLY A 135 3.86 -27.30 -9.42
C GLY A 135 2.55 -27.91 -8.92
N LEU A 136 2.50 -29.24 -8.81
CA LEU A 136 1.36 -29.96 -8.21
C LEU A 136 1.10 -29.40 -6.81
N GLY A 137 -0.11 -28.89 -6.59
CA GLY A 137 -0.51 -28.30 -5.32
C GLY A 137 -0.28 -26.80 -5.14
N ASN A 138 0.28 -26.08 -6.14
CA ASN A 138 0.39 -24.61 -6.13
C ASN A 138 -0.68 -23.97 -7.04
N SER A 139 -1.93 -24.02 -6.58
CA SER A 139 -3.06 -23.37 -7.26
C SER A 139 -3.29 -21.95 -6.74
N VAL A 140 -3.89 -21.10 -7.58
CA VAL A 140 -4.33 -19.75 -7.18
C VAL A 140 -5.25 -19.81 -5.95
N SER A 141 -6.16 -20.78 -5.90
CA SER A 141 -7.10 -20.97 -4.79
C SER A 141 -6.38 -21.28 -3.48
N ARG A 142 -5.34 -22.12 -3.51
CA ARG A 142 -4.55 -22.43 -2.32
C ARG A 142 -3.73 -21.23 -1.87
N LEU A 143 -3.08 -20.53 -2.79
CA LEU A 143 -2.37 -19.29 -2.45
C LEU A 143 -3.31 -18.27 -1.83
N ARG A 144 -4.52 -18.12 -2.38
CA ARG A 144 -5.56 -17.26 -1.83
C ARG A 144 -5.94 -17.64 -0.39
N GLN A 145 -6.15 -18.93 -0.13
CA GLN A 145 -6.47 -19.43 1.20
C GLN A 145 -5.32 -19.15 2.19
N ASN A 146 -4.08 -19.43 1.80
CA ASN A 146 -2.91 -19.14 2.62
C ASN A 146 -2.79 -17.64 2.92
N LEU A 147 -3.01 -16.77 1.93
CA LEU A 147 -2.99 -15.32 2.14
C LEU A 147 -4.11 -14.88 3.09
N ALA A 148 -5.30 -15.48 2.99
CA ALA A 148 -6.42 -15.18 3.89
C ALA A 148 -6.11 -15.59 5.34
N GLU A 149 -5.51 -16.76 5.52
CA GLU A 149 -5.08 -17.25 6.84
C GLU A 149 -4.01 -16.34 7.44
N VAL A 150 -2.93 -16.05 6.70
CA VAL A 150 -1.84 -15.17 7.15
C VAL A 150 -2.35 -13.77 7.50
N HIS A 151 -3.23 -13.18 6.67
CA HIS A 151 -3.79 -11.86 6.93
C HIS A 151 -4.75 -11.88 8.12
N GLY A 152 -5.52 -12.97 8.29
CA GLY A 152 -6.39 -13.20 9.43
C GLY A 152 -5.61 -13.28 10.74
N GLU A 153 -4.51 -14.03 10.75
CA GLU A 153 -3.62 -14.12 11.90
C GLU A 153 -2.99 -12.78 12.27
N ASP A 154 -2.49 -12.00 11.30
CA ASP A 154 -1.93 -10.66 11.56
C ASP A 154 -3.00 -9.72 12.16
N MET A 155 -4.22 -9.74 11.61
CA MET A 155 -5.33 -8.96 12.16
C MET A 155 -5.70 -9.39 13.58
N LEU A 156 -5.75 -10.70 13.85
CA LEU A 156 -6.06 -11.23 15.18
C LEU A 156 -4.99 -10.81 16.20
N LYS A 157 -3.71 -10.96 15.86
CA LYS A 157 -2.58 -10.55 16.71
C LYS A 157 -2.65 -9.06 17.06
N ARG A 158 -2.89 -8.19 16.07
CA ARG A 158 -3.03 -6.74 16.26
C ARG A 158 -4.24 -6.37 17.09
N THR A 159 -5.35 -7.06 16.88
CA THR A 159 -6.59 -6.86 17.64
C THR A 159 -6.40 -7.24 19.10
N ALA A 160 -5.80 -8.39 19.37
CA ALA A 160 -5.49 -8.83 20.73
C ALA A 160 -4.57 -7.84 21.45
N HIS A 161 -3.52 -7.36 20.77
CA HIS A 161 -2.61 -6.36 21.32
C HIS A 161 -3.33 -5.05 21.66
N TYR A 162 -4.09 -4.49 20.70
CA TYR A 162 -4.86 -3.27 20.91
C TYR A 162 -5.84 -3.39 22.09
N LEU A 163 -6.59 -4.50 22.16
CA LEU A 163 -7.55 -4.72 23.23
C LEU A 163 -6.87 -4.88 24.60
N SER A 164 -5.71 -5.54 24.66
CA SER A 164 -4.93 -5.68 25.89
C SER A 164 -4.46 -4.33 26.42
N ASP A 165 -3.98 -3.44 25.54
CA ASP A 165 -3.58 -2.09 25.94
C ASP A 165 -4.81 -1.25 26.37
N CYS A 166 -5.93 -1.33 25.65
CA CYS A 166 -7.17 -0.67 26.04
C CYS A 166 -7.68 -1.13 27.42
N GLN A 167 -7.56 -2.42 27.72
CA GLN A 167 -7.89 -2.97 29.04
C GLN A 167 -6.96 -2.43 30.13
N THR A 168 -5.66 -2.32 29.84
CA THR A 168 -4.68 -1.77 30.78
C THR A 168 -5.02 -0.33 31.17
N PHE A 169 -5.33 0.52 30.19
CA PHE A 169 -5.77 1.90 30.46
C PHE A 169 -7.13 1.96 31.17
N SER A 170 -8.06 1.09 30.79
CA SER A 170 -9.37 1.01 31.46
C SER A 170 -9.23 0.62 32.94
N ALA A 171 -8.30 -0.28 33.26
CA ALA A 171 -7.99 -0.68 34.63
C ALA A 171 -7.27 0.43 35.41
N ALA A 172 -6.32 1.13 34.77
CA ALA A 172 -5.64 2.28 35.37
C ALA A 172 -6.62 3.42 35.69
N HIS A 173 -7.60 3.67 34.81
CA HIS A 173 -8.66 4.67 35.04
C HIS A 173 -9.51 4.31 36.26
N LYS A 174 -9.92 3.04 36.40
CA LYS A 174 -10.66 2.57 37.59
C LYS A 174 -9.89 2.76 38.90
N LYS A 175 -8.56 2.81 38.83
CA LYS A 175 -7.66 3.08 39.98
C LYS A 175 -7.36 4.57 40.17
N GLY A 176 -7.91 5.46 39.34
CA GLY A 176 -7.65 6.91 39.41
C GLY A 176 -6.27 7.33 38.92
N LEU A 177 -5.55 6.48 38.17
CA LEU A 177 -4.18 6.77 37.70
C LEU A 177 -4.15 7.55 36.38
N VAL A 178 -5.23 7.48 35.60
CA VAL A 178 -5.34 8.12 34.28
C VAL A 178 -6.78 8.60 34.03
N ASP A 179 -6.93 9.57 33.14
CA ASP A 179 -8.23 10.05 32.68
C ASP A 179 -8.98 9.00 31.85
N LYS A 180 -10.31 9.13 31.84
CA LYS A 180 -11.17 8.27 31.02
C LYS A 180 -10.87 8.49 29.54
N SER A 181 -10.50 7.41 28.85
CA SER A 181 -10.26 7.41 27.42
C SER A 181 -11.36 6.66 26.67
N HIS A 182 -11.69 7.11 25.46
CA HIS A 182 -12.60 6.41 24.57
C HIS A 182 -11.80 5.56 23.57
N PHE A 183 -12.08 4.26 23.55
CA PHE A 183 -11.43 3.31 22.65
C PHE A 183 -12.41 2.87 21.56
N PRO A 184 -12.20 3.27 20.29
CA PRO A 184 -13.03 2.76 19.20
C PRO A 184 -12.86 1.24 19.06
N PRO A 185 -13.90 0.53 18.58
CA PRO A 185 -13.78 -0.91 18.32
C PRO A 185 -12.72 -1.18 17.24
N PRO A 186 -12.02 -2.33 17.32
CA PRO A 186 -11.06 -2.73 16.28
C PRO A 186 -11.76 -2.84 14.92
N PRO A 187 -11.03 -2.61 13.82
CA PRO A 187 -11.61 -2.71 12.49
C PRO A 187 -12.01 -4.16 12.23
N THR A 188 -13.14 -4.37 11.56
CA THR A 188 -13.51 -5.71 11.11
C THR A 188 -12.49 -6.21 10.09
N PRO A 189 -12.18 -7.52 10.06
CA PRO A 189 -11.34 -8.09 9.03
C PRO A 189 -11.93 -7.72 7.67
N GLN A 190 -11.21 -6.89 6.90
CA GLN A 190 -11.63 -6.60 5.54
C GLN A 190 -11.51 -7.90 4.76
N SER A 191 -12.64 -8.49 4.38
CA SER A 191 -12.79 -9.66 3.51
C SER A 191 -12.34 -9.41 2.06
N ALA A 192 -11.29 -8.60 1.87
CA ALA A 192 -10.77 -8.17 0.58
C ALA A 192 -10.35 -9.35 -0.32
N ILE A 193 -10.04 -10.49 0.29
CA ILE A 193 -9.66 -11.72 -0.43
C ILE A 193 -10.92 -12.49 -0.93
N LEU A 194 -12.06 -12.32 -0.26
CA LEU A 194 -13.36 -12.89 -0.68
C LEU A 194 -14.09 -12.02 -1.71
N SER A 195 -13.82 -10.71 -1.73
CA SER A 195 -14.40 -9.76 -2.71
C SER A 195 -13.68 -9.74 -4.08
N LEU A 196 -12.91 -10.78 -4.39
CA LEU A 196 -12.48 -11.08 -5.77
C LEU A 196 -13.57 -11.84 -6.54
N ASP A 197 -14.58 -12.38 -5.85
CA ASP A 197 -15.56 -13.30 -6.44
C ASP A 197 -16.80 -12.60 -7.06
N GLU A 198 -17.01 -11.29 -6.87
CA GLU A 198 -18.28 -10.66 -7.33
C GLU A 198 -18.27 -10.09 -8.75
N HIS A 199 -17.13 -10.03 -9.45
CA HIS A 199 -17.06 -9.42 -10.81
C HIS A 199 -16.22 -10.19 -11.82
N GLY A 200 -16.11 -11.52 -11.69
CA GLY A 200 -15.19 -12.31 -12.51
C GLY A 200 -15.70 -13.69 -12.90
N LEU A 201 -16.95 -13.82 -13.34
CA LEU A 201 -17.46 -15.02 -14.01
C LEU A 201 -18.71 -14.69 -14.84
N GLN A 202 -18.54 -13.87 -15.87
CA GLN A 202 -19.37 -13.91 -17.08
C GLN A 202 -18.46 -13.63 -18.27
N SER A 203 -17.86 -14.70 -18.79
CA SER A 203 -17.37 -14.82 -20.16
C SER A 203 -18.19 -15.92 -20.83
#